data_AF-A0A8B8DIZ1-F1
#
_entry.id   AF-A0A8B8DIZ1-F1
#
_cell.length_a   1.000
_cell.length_b   1.000
_cell.length_c   1.000
_cell.angle_alpha   90.00
_cell.angle_beta   90.00
_cell.angle_gamma   90.00
#
_symmetry.space_group_name_H-M   'P 1'
#
loop_
_entity.id
_entity.type
_entity.pdbx_description
1 polymer ?
#
loop_
_entity_poly.entity_id
_entity_poly.type
_entity_poly.pdbx_seq_one_letter_code
_entity_poly.pdbx_strand_id
1 'polypeptide(L)'
;MKARFKTEWQLNSAILLYLALLNDLSSNFAEAKTVKLIANETIQYITSPNYPLHYGDSVSLTWVITATSSVYNPSVYLEVKDSQLQSSLACYNDAVTIYDGVSSLSPELVSWCGSGYPTTTLHSKYSTLLIVFSSDSSDNDYRGFRIAYYAKTNAKLKFVTRPYTALNYALLAIGVAIILVIVGVLCFLILSRNRERIYSLFTAGEDA
;
A
#
# COMPACT_ATOMS: atom_id res chain seq x y z
N MET A 1 -17.62 40.22 -43.49
CA MET A 1 -16.50 39.55 -42.79
C MET A 1 -17.04 38.74 -41.62
N LYS A 2 -17.02 37.40 -41.71
CA LYS A 2 -16.95 36.49 -40.56
C LYS A 2 -16.56 35.10 -41.08
N ALA A 3 -15.32 34.71 -40.78
CA ALA A 3 -14.77 33.41 -41.13
C ALA A 3 -15.44 32.31 -40.29
N ARG A 4 -15.61 31.13 -40.89
CA ARG A 4 -15.83 29.88 -40.14
C ARG A 4 -14.87 28.84 -40.69
N PHE A 5 -13.78 28.63 -39.95
CA PHE A 5 -12.79 27.59 -40.19
C PHE A 5 -13.46 26.22 -40.10
N LYS A 6 -13.29 25.41 -41.14
CA LYS A 6 -13.58 23.97 -41.13
C LYS A 6 -12.25 23.26 -41.31
N THR A 7 -11.60 22.90 -40.21
CA THR A 7 -10.40 22.06 -40.20
C THR A 7 -10.71 20.83 -39.37
N GLU A 8 -11.19 19.80 -40.04
CA GLU A 8 -11.33 18.48 -39.45
C GLU A 8 -11.00 17.42 -40.50
N TRP A 9 -9.98 16.62 -40.16
CA TRP A 9 -9.70 15.26 -40.61
C TRP A 9 -9.31 15.04 -42.08
N GLN A 10 -8.04 15.34 -42.39
CA GLN A 10 -7.24 14.47 -43.24
C GLN A 10 -6.01 14.08 -42.42
N LEU A 11 -6.20 13.25 -41.40
CA LEU A 11 -5.06 12.55 -40.81
C LEU A 11 -4.46 11.70 -41.94
N ASN A 12 -3.19 11.95 -42.28
CA ASN A 12 -2.51 11.25 -43.36
C ASN A 12 -2.77 9.74 -43.26
N SER A 13 -3.17 9.12 -44.37
CA SER A 13 -3.39 7.66 -44.45
C SER A 13 -2.20 6.86 -43.92
N ALA A 14 -0.98 7.40 -44.08
CA ALA A 14 0.25 6.85 -43.50
C ALA A 14 0.27 6.87 -41.97
N ILE A 15 -0.29 7.91 -41.32
CA ILE A 15 -0.41 7.97 -39.85
C ILE A 15 -1.42 6.94 -39.37
N LEU A 16 -2.55 6.78 -40.07
CA LEU A 16 -3.53 5.74 -39.74
C LEU A 16 -2.96 4.33 -39.96
N LEU A 17 -2.17 4.11 -41.01
CA LEU A 17 -1.49 2.84 -41.25
C LEU A 17 -0.41 2.54 -40.19
N TYR A 18 0.35 3.57 -39.78
CA TYR A 18 1.37 3.45 -38.74
C TYR A 18 0.76 3.20 -37.36
N LEU A 19 -0.33 3.89 -37.01
CA LEU A 19 -1.07 3.65 -35.77
C LEU A 19 -1.76 2.28 -35.78
N ALA A 20 -2.29 1.84 -36.92
CA ALA A 20 -2.84 0.49 -37.07
C ALA A 20 -1.73 -0.57 -36.92
N LEU A 21 -0.54 -0.34 -37.49
CA LEU A 21 0.61 -1.23 -37.34
C LEU A 21 1.14 -1.25 -35.90
N LEU A 22 1.15 -0.11 -35.18
CA LEU A 22 1.51 -0.07 -33.76
C LEU A 22 0.46 -0.77 -32.88
N ASN A 23 -0.82 -0.66 -33.22
CA ASN A 23 -1.89 -1.41 -32.55
C ASN A 23 -1.84 -2.91 -32.86
N ASP A 24 -1.43 -3.28 -34.08
CA ASP A 24 -1.24 -4.67 -34.47
C ASP A 24 0.01 -5.26 -33.79
N LEU A 25 1.11 -4.51 -33.69
CA LEU A 25 2.30 -4.87 -32.92
C LEU A 25 2.00 -4.96 -31.40
N SER A 26 1.09 -4.13 -30.87
CA SER A 26 0.65 -4.23 -29.48
C SER A 26 -0.30 -5.39 -29.25
N SER A 27 -1.14 -5.77 -30.23
CA SER A 27 -1.98 -6.98 -30.15
C SER A 27 -1.23 -8.29 -30.43
N ASN A 28 -0.12 -8.23 -31.17
CA ASN A 28 0.76 -9.38 -31.45
C ASN A 28 1.76 -9.64 -30.33
N PHE A 29 1.90 -8.70 -29.38
CA PHE A 29 2.40 -9.05 -28.06
C PHE A 29 1.22 -9.73 -27.34
N ALA A 30 1.17 -11.07 -27.38
CA ALA A 30 0.25 -11.82 -26.55
C ALA A 30 0.52 -11.44 -25.09
N GLU A 31 -0.24 -10.49 -24.57
CA GLU A 31 -0.14 -10.06 -23.19
C GLU A 31 -0.46 -11.30 -22.35
N ALA A 32 0.55 -11.81 -21.63
CA ALA A 32 0.36 -12.93 -20.72
C ALA A 32 -0.86 -12.62 -19.84
N LYS A 33 -1.90 -13.46 -19.94
CA LYS A 33 -3.21 -13.20 -19.35
C LYS A 33 -3.03 -12.96 -17.85
N THR A 34 -3.08 -11.70 -17.46
CA THR A 34 -2.86 -11.29 -16.08
C THR A 34 -4.19 -11.19 -15.35
N VAL A 35 -4.35 -11.97 -14.31
CA VAL A 35 -5.52 -11.98 -13.44
C VAL A 35 -5.26 -11.05 -12.25
N LYS A 36 -6.12 -10.05 -12.06
CA LYS A 36 -6.05 -9.15 -10.91
C LYS A 36 -6.94 -9.69 -9.79
N LEU A 37 -6.36 -9.88 -8.61
CA LEU A 37 -7.01 -10.43 -7.43
C LEU A 37 -6.95 -9.45 -6.27
N ILE A 38 -7.91 -9.57 -5.35
CA ILE A 38 -7.96 -8.77 -4.13
C ILE A 38 -7.80 -9.70 -2.94
N ALA A 39 -6.77 -9.44 -2.12
CA ALA A 39 -6.60 -10.09 -0.84
C ALA A 39 -7.34 -9.30 0.25
N ASN A 40 -8.20 -9.99 0.99
CA ASN A 40 -8.87 -9.45 2.18
C ASN A 40 -8.44 -10.26 3.42
N GLU A 41 -9.04 -10.01 4.58
CA GLU A 41 -8.63 -10.67 5.84
C GLU A 41 -9.02 -12.16 5.93
N THR A 42 -9.78 -12.68 4.96
CA THR A 42 -10.12 -14.10 4.88
C THR A 42 -9.17 -14.85 3.95
N ILE A 43 -8.98 -16.14 4.23
CA ILE A 43 -8.11 -16.98 3.41
C ILE A 43 -8.79 -17.29 2.08
N GLN A 44 -8.11 -16.97 1.00
CA GLN A 44 -8.49 -17.24 -0.37
C GLN A 44 -7.44 -18.16 -1.01
N TYR A 45 -7.79 -18.80 -2.13
CA TYR A 45 -6.90 -19.78 -2.76
C TYR A 45 -6.65 -19.49 -4.24
N ILE A 46 -5.42 -19.73 -4.68
CA ILE A 46 -5.02 -19.85 -6.07
C ILE A 46 -4.56 -21.28 -6.29
N THR A 47 -4.96 -21.87 -7.40
CA THR A 47 -4.50 -23.18 -7.82
C THR A 47 -4.01 -23.12 -9.26
N SER A 48 -3.16 -24.09 -9.62
CA SER A 48 -2.94 -24.40 -11.03
C SER A 48 -4.27 -24.79 -11.70
N PRO A 49 -4.38 -24.68 -13.03
CA PRO A 49 -5.51 -25.21 -13.78
C PRO A 49 -5.75 -26.68 -13.42
N ASN A 50 -7.03 -27.09 -13.34
CA ASN A 50 -7.48 -28.46 -13.08
C ASN A 50 -7.09 -29.09 -11.73
N TYR A 51 -6.37 -28.39 -10.84
CA TYR A 51 -6.00 -28.91 -9.53
C TYR A 51 -7.22 -29.53 -8.79
N PRO A 52 -7.12 -30.74 -8.23
CA PRO A 52 -5.90 -31.52 -7.99
C PRO A 52 -5.52 -32.49 -9.13
N LEU A 53 -6.17 -32.39 -10.30
CA LEU A 53 -5.73 -33.10 -11.50
C LEU A 53 -4.54 -32.39 -12.13
N HIS A 54 -3.92 -33.04 -13.10
CA HIS A 54 -2.78 -32.49 -13.83
C HIS A 54 -3.08 -31.13 -14.51
N TYR A 55 -2.12 -30.20 -14.38
CA TYR A 55 -2.18 -28.92 -15.10
C TYR A 55 -1.86 -29.12 -16.58
N GLY A 56 -2.30 -28.20 -17.43
CA GLY A 56 -2.02 -28.27 -18.87
C GLY A 56 -0.57 -27.98 -19.22
N ASP A 57 -0.22 -28.36 -20.43
CA ASP A 57 1.08 -28.08 -21.04
C ASP A 57 1.16 -26.62 -21.52
N SER A 58 2.37 -26.06 -21.57
CA SER A 58 2.64 -24.69 -22.06
C SER A 58 1.75 -23.60 -21.43
N VAL A 59 1.47 -23.73 -20.13
CA VAL A 59 0.65 -22.77 -19.38
C VAL A 59 1.49 -21.56 -19.00
N SER A 60 0.93 -20.37 -19.18
CA SER A 60 1.50 -19.13 -18.64
C SER A 60 0.39 -18.35 -17.96
N LEU A 61 0.46 -18.28 -16.63
CA LEU A 61 -0.53 -17.60 -15.80
C LEU A 61 0.14 -16.63 -14.84
N THR A 62 -0.44 -15.43 -14.77
CA THR A 62 0.08 -14.34 -13.97
C THR A 62 -1.03 -13.84 -13.07
N TRP A 63 -0.78 -13.76 -11.76
CA TRP A 63 -1.71 -13.19 -10.79
C TRP A 63 -1.08 -11.98 -10.10
N VAL A 64 -1.72 -10.82 -10.22
CA VAL A 64 -1.39 -9.64 -9.41
C VAL A 64 -2.39 -9.58 -8.26
N ILE A 65 -1.90 -9.75 -7.03
CA ILE A 65 -2.73 -9.72 -5.82
C ILE A 65 -2.52 -8.38 -5.14
N THR A 66 -3.61 -7.65 -4.90
CA THR A 66 -3.59 -6.40 -4.15
C THR A 66 -4.32 -6.58 -2.81
N ALA A 67 -3.64 -6.28 -1.71
CA ALA A 67 -4.23 -6.27 -0.39
C ALA A 67 -5.15 -5.07 -0.21
N THR A 68 -6.39 -5.33 0.20
CA THR A 68 -7.34 -4.33 0.67
C THR A 68 -7.67 -4.63 2.12
N SER A 69 -7.45 -3.66 3.01
CA SER A 69 -7.86 -3.73 4.42
C SER A 69 -8.40 -2.36 4.83
N SER A 70 -9.28 -2.34 5.82
CA SER A 70 -9.75 -1.12 6.47
C SER A 70 -8.66 -0.39 7.27
N VAL A 71 -7.44 -0.93 7.33
CA VAL A 71 -6.33 -0.44 8.14
C VAL A 71 -5.14 -0.01 7.25
N TYR A 72 -4.36 0.96 7.71
CA TYR A 72 -3.21 1.52 6.98
C TYR A 72 -2.11 0.47 6.70
N ASN A 73 -1.61 0.46 5.46
CA ASN A 73 -0.48 -0.35 4.97
C ASN A 73 -0.66 -1.87 5.14
N PRO A 74 -1.68 -2.47 4.49
CA PRO A 74 -1.82 -3.92 4.46
C PRO A 74 -0.72 -4.57 3.62
N SER A 75 -0.34 -5.78 4.00
CA SER A 75 0.52 -6.69 3.24
C SER A 75 -0.27 -7.91 2.80
N VAL A 76 0.08 -8.44 1.62
CA VAL A 76 -0.38 -9.75 1.17
C VAL A 76 0.49 -10.80 1.83
N TYR A 77 -0.12 -11.80 2.45
CA TYR A 77 0.52 -12.98 3.00
C TYR A 77 0.18 -14.19 2.14
N LEU A 78 1.12 -15.10 2.01
CA LEU A 78 1.03 -16.27 1.15
C LEU A 78 1.60 -17.51 1.84
N GLU A 79 0.87 -18.62 1.72
CA GLU A 79 1.28 -19.93 2.23
C GLU A 79 1.06 -20.98 1.14
N VAL A 80 2.15 -21.62 0.67
CA VAL A 80 2.05 -22.74 -0.26
C VAL A 80 1.57 -23.96 0.52
N LYS A 81 0.43 -24.53 0.12
CA LYS A 81 -0.24 -25.64 0.82
C LYS A 81 0.07 -27.00 0.21
N ASP A 82 0.24 -27.03 -1.09
CA ASP A 82 0.59 -28.22 -1.85
C ASP A 82 1.31 -27.77 -3.12
N SER A 83 2.31 -28.53 -3.56
CA SER A 83 2.96 -28.35 -4.84
C SER A 83 3.55 -29.68 -5.28
N GLN A 84 3.21 -30.06 -6.50
CA GLN A 84 3.81 -31.15 -7.23
C GLN A 84 3.89 -30.65 -8.67
N LEU A 85 5.06 -30.12 -9.03
CA LEU A 85 5.40 -29.68 -10.39
C LEU A 85 6.49 -30.57 -10.96
N GLN A 86 6.80 -30.45 -12.24
CA GLN A 86 7.98 -31.08 -12.79
C GLN A 86 9.24 -30.51 -12.10
N SER A 87 10.11 -31.39 -11.63
CA SER A 87 11.40 -30.99 -11.07
C SER A 87 12.42 -30.87 -12.20
N SER A 88 13.14 -29.75 -12.26
CA SER A 88 14.31 -29.60 -13.14
C SER A 88 15.40 -28.77 -12.46
N LEU A 89 16.61 -28.80 -13.01
CA LEU A 89 17.71 -28.00 -12.48
C LEU A 89 17.36 -26.51 -12.58
N ALA A 90 17.43 -25.80 -11.45
CA ALA A 90 17.06 -24.39 -11.34
C ALA A 90 15.64 -24.05 -11.84
N CYS A 91 14.73 -25.02 -11.87
CA CYS A 91 13.33 -24.85 -12.28
C CYS A 91 13.18 -24.24 -13.69
N TYR A 92 14.03 -24.66 -14.63
CA TYR A 92 13.99 -24.20 -16.01
C TYR A 92 12.72 -24.60 -16.78
N ASN A 93 12.05 -25.67 -16.35
CA ASN A 93 10.89 -26.24 -17.06
C ASN A 93 9.59 -25.62 -16.51
N ASP A 94 9.15 -26.15 -15.37
CA ASP A 94 7.98 -25.67 -14.65
C ASP A 94 8.43 -24.88 -13.43
N ALA A 95 7.80 -23.72 -13.19
CA ALA A 95 8.13 -22.90 -12.04
C ALA A 95 6.93 -22.08 -11.58
N VAL A 96 6.84 -21.89 -10.26
CA VAL A 96 6.08 -20.80 -9.67
C VAL A 96 7.05 -19.81 -9.04
N THR A 97 6.96 -18.56 -9.46
CA THR A 97 7.80 -17.47 -8.95
C THR A 97 6.94 -16.38 -8.33
N ILE A 98 7.34 -15.89 -7.17
CA ILE A 98 6.66 -14.83 -6.42
C ILE A 98 7.56 -13.59 -6.36
N TYR A 99 7.01 -12.43 -6.71
CA TYR A 99 7.71 -11.14 -6.67
C TYR A 99 7.02 -10.15 -5.72
N ASP A 100 7.82 -9.35 -5.02
CA ASP A 100 7.39 -8.28 -4.09
C ASP A 100 6.96 -7.00 -4.82
N GLY A 101 5.91 -7.11 -5.65
CA GLY A 101 5.38 -5.99 -6.43
C GLY A 101 4.37 -6.43 -7.48
N VAL A 102 4.16 -5.60 -8.51
CA VAL A 102 3.15 -5.84 -9.57
C VAL A 102 3.75 -6.38 -10.88
N SER A 103 5.08 -6.51 -10.96
CA SER A 103 5.79 -6.91 -12.17
C SER A 103 7.00 -7.79 -11.84
N SER A 104 7.48 -8.54 -12.83
CA SER A 104 8.71 -9.36 -12.74
C SER A 104 10.00 -8.54 -12.61
N LEU A 105 9.92 -7.20 -12.70
CA LEU A 105 11.03 -6.29 -12.37
C LEU A 105 11.14 -6.03 -10.86
N SER A 106 10.12 -6.42 -10.10
CA SER A 106 10.12 -6.28 -8.64
C SER A 106 11.01 -7.38 -8.02
N PRO A 107 11.49 -7.22 -6.77
CA PRO A 107 12.36 -8.23 -6.15
C PRO A 107 11.69 -9.60 -6.11
N GLU A 108 12.38 -10.63 -6.58
CA GLU A 108 11.95 -12.02 -6.42
C GLU A 108 12.04 -12.43 -4.95
N LEU A 109 10.95 -12.97 -4.41
CA LEU A 109 10.91 -13.52 -3.05
C LEU A 109 11.31 -14.98 -3.05
N VAL A 110 10.78 -15.75 -4.00
CA VAL A 110 11.06 -17.18 -4.16
C VAL A 110 10.66 -17.66 -5.55
N SER A 111 11.37 -18.67 -6.04
CA SER A 111 10.95 -19.51 -7.15
C SER A 111 11.08 -20.98 -6.74
N TRP A 112 10.12 -21.82 -7.14
CA TRP A 112 10.19 -23.26 -6.88
C TRP A 112 9.54 -24.10 -7.97
N CYS A 113 9.91 -25.38 -7.95
CA CYS A 113 9.41 -26.47 -8.78
C CYS A 113 9.46 -27.78 -7.99
N GLY A 114 8.95 -28.87 -8.54
CA GLY A 114 8.87 -30.14 -7.82
C GLY A 114 7.94 -30.09 -6.60
N SER A 115 8.27 -30.92 -5.61
CA SER A 115 7.62 -30.98 -4.30
C SER A 115 8.38 -30.21 -3.21
N GLY A 116 9.52 -29.60 -3.52
CA GLY A 116 10.35 -28.82 -2.61
C GLY A 116 9.92 -27.36 -2.54
N TYR A 117 8.68 -27.10 -2.13
CA TYR A 117 8.12 -25.74 -2.04
C TYR A 117 8.43 -25.06 -0.69
N PRO A 118 8.41 -23.71 -0.62
CA PRO A 118 8.65 -22.99 0.63
C PRO A 118 7.61 -23.35 1.69
N THR A 119 8.08 -23.79 2.87
CA THR A 119 7.24 -24.15 4.02
C THR A 119 6.96 -22.98 4.96
N THR A 120 7.63 -21.84 4.75
CA THR A 120 7.45 -20.61 5.52
C THR A 120 6.39 -19.71 4.89
N THR A 121 5.72 -18.92 5.73
CA THR A 121 4.80 -17.89 5.24
C THR A 121 5.59 -16.74 4.59
N LEU A 122 5.22 -16.43 3.35
CA LEU A 122 5.76 -15.32 2.59
C LEU A 122 4.84 -14.10 2.72
N HIS A 123 5.39 -12.91 2.56
CA HIS A 123 4.59 -11.69 2.57
C HIS A 123 5.21 -10.61 1.70
N SER A 124 4.38 -9.74 1.12
CA SER A 124 4.86 -8.52 0.49
C SER A 124 5.28 -7.48 1.53
N LYS A 125 6.23 -6.64 1.14
CA LYS A 125 6.62 -5.44 1.90
C LYS A 125 5.51 -4.39 1.91
N TYR A 126 4.76 -4.29 0.82
CA TYR A 126 3.64 -3.36 0.64
C TYR A 126 2.35 -4.10 0.30
N SER A 127 1.42 -3.46 -0.39
CA SER A 127 0.08 -4.00 -0.64
C SER A 127 -0.03 -4.89 -1.88
N THR A 128 1.06 -5.26 -2.56
CA THR A 128 0.99 -6.00 -3.83
C THR A 128 1.99 -7.14 -3.91
N LEU A 129 1.56 -8.27 -4.47
CA LEU A 129 2.41 -9.37 -4.91
C LEU A 129 2.08 -9.76 -6.34
N LEU A 130 3.08 -10.29 -7.04
CA LEU A 130 2.93 -10.95 -8.31
C LEU A 130 3.29 -12.44 -8.15
N ILE A 131 2.43 -13.30 -8.68
CA ILE A 131 2.69 -14.74 -8.83
C ILE A 131 2.73 -15.05 -10.32
N VAL A 132 3.78 -15.71 -10.78
CA VAL A 132 3.90 -16.19 -12.16
C VAL A 132 4.03 -17.70 -12.12
N PHE A 133 3.19 -18.40 -12.88
CA PHE A 133 3.31 -19.83 -13.14
C PHE A 133 3.57 -20.06 -14.63
N SER A 134 4.61 -20.81 -14.94
CA SER A 134 4.93 -21.26 -16.29
C SER A 134 5.14 -22.77 -16.33
N SER A 135 4.68 -23.41 -17.40
CA SER A 135 5.06 -24.78 -17.79
C SER A 135 5.54 -24.83 -19.23
N ASP A 136 6.40 -25.80 -19.57
CA ASP A 136 7.04 -25.90 -20.89
C ASP A 136 6.55 -27.08 -21.74
N SER A 137 6.43 -28.27 -21.15
CA SER A 137 6.47 -29.54 -21.86
C SER A 137 5.13 -30.27 -21.92
N SER A 138 5.01 -31.12 -22.94
CA SER A 138 3.91 -32.02 -23.23
C SER A 138 4.03 -33.34 -22.46
N ASP A 139 2.91 -33.84 -21.92
CA ASP A 139 2.76 -35.02 -21.05
C ASP A 139 3.08 -34.78 -19.56
N ASN A 140 2.54 -33.71 -19.00
CA ASN A 140 2.54 -33.49 -17.55
C ASN A 140 1.50 -34.36 -16.81
N ASP A 141 1.96 -35.16 -15.84
CA ASP A 141 1.13 -35.96 -14.90
C ASP A 141 1.13 -35.41 -13.45
N TYR A 142 1.67 -34.21 -13.24
CA TYR A 142 1.81 -33.59 -11.93
C TYR A 142 0.57 -32.77 -11.55
N ARG A 143 0.10 -32.94 -10.31
CA ARG A 143 -1.15 -32.35 -9.78
C ARG A 143 -1.15 -30.82 -9.70
N GLY A 144 0.01 -30.19 -9.81
CA GLY A 144 0.16 -28.74 -9.74
C GLY A 144 0.26 -28.23 -8.31
N PHE A 145 -0.29 -27.05 -8.03
CA PHE A 145 -0.12 -26.38 -6.75
C PHE A 145 -1.41 -25.79 -6.20
N ARG A 146 -1.41 -25.56 -4.88
CA ARG A 146 -2.41 -24.78 -4.17
C ARG A 146 -1.74 -23.81 -3.22
N ILE A 147 -2.07 -22.54 -3.38
CA ILE A 147 -1.54 -21.43 -2.59
C ILE A 147 -2.70 -20.77 -1.85
N ALA A 148 -2.54 -20.57 -0.55
CA ALA A 148 -3.41 -19.73 0.25
C ALA A 148 -2.87 -18.30 0.28
N TYR A 149 -3.74 -17.31 0.10
CA TYR A 149 -3.38 -15.90 0.21
C TYR A 149 -4.43 -15.12 1.01
N TYR A 150 -4.00 -14.06 1.69
CA TYR A 150 -4.86 -13.17 2.47
C TYR A 150 -4.12 -11.87 2.78
N ALA A 151 -4.85 -10.83 3.18
CA ALA A 151 -4.30 -9.59 3.67
C ALA A 151 -4.17 -9.63 5.20
N LYS A 152 -3.04 -9.13 5.70
CA LYS A 152 -2.89 -8.75 7.11
C LYS A 152 -2.30 -7.37 7.17
N THR A 153 -2.66 -6.61 8.19
CA THR A 153 -1.97 -5.38 8.49
C THR A 153 -0.68 -5.66 9.24
N ASN A 154 0.39 -4.98 8.85
CA ASN A 154 1.58 -4.90 9.67
C ASN A 154 1.22 -4.13 10.95
N ALA A 155 0.95 -4.84 12.05
CA ALA A 155 0.59 -4.24 13.35
C ALA A 155 1.73 -3.43 14.00
N LYS A 156 2.72 -2.95 13.22
CA LYS A 156 3.88 -2.19 13.70
C LYS A 156 3.63 -0.70 13.93
N LEU A 157 2.42 -0.19 13.69
CA LEU A 157 2.03 1.09 14.27
C LEU A 157 1.50 0.87 15.68
N LYS A 158 2.41 0.61 16.63
CA LYS A 158 2.22 1.18 17.96
C LYS A 158 2.23 2.68 17.71
N PHE A 159 1.06 3.29 17.63
CA PHE A 159 0.97 4.72 17.87
C PHE A 159 1.61 4.93 19.23
N VAL A 160 2.86 5.38 19.24
CA VAL A 160 3.39 6.08 20.39
C VAL A 160 2.64 7.40 20.37
N THR A 161 1.36 7.36 20.77
CA THR A 161 0.78 8.52 21.42
C THR A 161 1.69 8.72 22.62
N ARG A 162 2.70 9.58 22.50
CA ARG A 162 3.21 10.24 23.69
C ARG A 162 2.01 11.08 24.09
N PRO A 163 1.20 10.70 25.12
CA PRO A 163 0.30 11.69 25.67
C PRO A 163 1.20 12.88 25.98
N TYR A 164 0.79 14.10 25.61
CA TYR A 164 1.44 15.29 26.13
C TYR A 164 1.61 15.05 27.63
N THR A 165 2.85 14.93 28.08
CA THR A 165 3.14 14.29 29.37
C THR A 165 2.52 15.13 30.47
N ALA A 166 2.17 14.52 31.60
CA ALA A 166 1.79 15.27 32.80
C ALA A 166 2.82 16.36 33.14
N LEU A 167 4.09 16.17 32.74
CA LEU A 167 5.16 17.16 32.78
C LEU A 167 4.85 18.42 31.95
N ASN A 168 4.32 18.29 30.73
CA ASN A 168 3.96 19.46 29.90
C ASN A 168 2.84 20.28 30.54
N TYR A 169 1.83 19.62 31.12
CA TYR A 169 0.77 20.31 31.87
C TYR A 169 1.28 20.93 33.17
N ALA A 170 2.17 20.26 33.88
CA ALA A 170 2.82 20.80 35.07
C ALA A 170 3.65 22.05 34.72
N LEU A 171 4.44 22.01 33.64
CA LEU A 171 5.22 23.15 33.16
C LEU A 171 4.33 24.33 32.74
N LEU A 172 3.23 24.06 32.05
CA LEU A 172 2.24 25.09 31.70
C LEU A 172 1.61 25.71 32.95
N ALA A 173 1.20 24.88 33.92
CA ALA A 173 0.60 25.35 35.16
C ALA A 173 1.57 26.19 36.01
N ILE A 174 2.85 25.79 36.08
CA ILE A 174 3.90 26.57 36.73
C ILE A 174 4.08 27.92 36.03
N GLY A 175 4.13 27.93 34.69
CA GLY A 175 4.22 29.16 33.91
C GLY A 175 3.06 30.12 34.19
N VAL A 176 1.82 29.61 34.20
CA VAL A 176 0.62 30.41 34.51
C VAL A 176 0.67 30.95 35.94
N ALA A 177 1.06 30.14 36.93
CA ALA A 177 1.16 30.58 38.32
C ALA A 177 2.19 31.71 38.49
N ILE A 178 3.35 31.61 37.84
CA ILE A 178 4.39 32.66 37.86
C ILE A 178 3.84 33.95 37.25
N ILE A 179 3.15 33.87 36.11
CA ILE A 179 2.54 35.05 35.47
C ILE A 179 1.53 35.72 36.40
N LEU A 180 0.65 34.94 37.06
CA LEU A 180 -0.34 35.49 37.99
C LEU A 180 0.30 36.17 39.20
N VAL A 181 1.38 35.62 39.74
CA VAL A 181 2.14 36.25 40.84
C VAL A 181 2.77 37.57 40.37
N ILE A 182 3.39 37.58 39.19
CA ILE A 182 4.00 38.80 38.63
C ILE A 182 2.93 39.88 38.42
N VAL A 183 1.79 39.52 37.82
CA VAL A 183 0.67 40.45 37.61
C VAL A 183 0.15 40.97 38.95
N GLY A 184 -0.03 40.11 39.95
CA GLY A 184 -0.48 40.50 41.28
C GLY A 184 0.48 41.49 41.97
N VAL A 185 1.79 41.23 41.91
CA VAL A 185 2.81 42.12 42.45
C VAL A 185 2.84 43.45 41.70
N LEU A 186 2.79 43.44 40.36
CA LEU A 186 2.73 44.66 39.57
C LEU A 186 1.48 45.49 39.88
N CYS A 187 0.30 44.85 39.96
CA CYS A 187 -0.93 45.51 40.40
C CYS A 187 -0.77 46.12 41.79
N PHE A 188 -0.25 45.38 42.76
CA PHE A 188 -0.01 45.89 44.10
C PHE A 188 0.94 47.08 44.12
N LEU A 189 2.05 47.03 43.36
CA LEU A 189 3.01 48.13 43.24
C LEU A 189 2.41 49.36 42.54
N ILE A 190 1.57 49.15 41.52
CA ILE A 190 0.86 50.23 40.85
C ILE A 190 -0.15 50.88 41.80
N LEU A 191 -0.92 50.07 42.54
CA LEU A 191 -1.91 50.54 43.52
C LEU A 191 -1.23 51.25 44.70
N SER A 192 -0.11 50.73 45.20
CA SER A 192 0.62 51.33 46.31
C SER A 192 1.29 52.64 45.91
N ARG A 193 1.84 52.72 44.69
CA ARG A 193 2.40 53.96 44.13
C ARG A 193 1.32 55.03 43.89
N ASN A 194 0.13 54.61 43.48
CA ASN A 194 -0.98 55.52 43.16
C ASN A 194 -1.95 55.71 44.33
N ARG A 195 -1.66 55.17 45.52
CA ARG A 195 -2.54 55.13 46.69
C ARG A 195 -3.14 56.51 47.01
N GLU A 196 -2.29 57.53 47.10
CA GLU A 196 -2.71 58.90 47.44
C GLU A 196 -3.54 59.55 46.31
N ARG A 197 -3.26 59.22 45.04
CA ARG A 197 -4.04 59.73 43.88
C ARG A 197 -5.40 59.06 43.75
N ILE A 198 -5.53 57.80 44.16
CA ILE A 198 -6.80 57.05 44.10
C ILE A 198 -7.73 57.52 45.22
N TYR A 199 -7.23 57.76 46.44
CA TYR A 199 -8.05 58.27 47.54
C TYR A 199 -8.63 59.65 47.23
N SER A 200 -7.86 60.55 46.60
CA SER A 200 -8.37 61.88 46.20
C SER A 200 -9.46 61.83 45.12
N LEU A 201 -9.45 60.81 44.25
CA LEU A 201 -10.50 60.60 43.23
C LEU A 201 -11.78 60.02 43.84
N PHE A 202 -11.65 59.20 44.88
CA PHE A 202 -12.79 58.62 45.60
C PHE A 202 -13.50 59.68 46.45
N THR A 203 -12.75 60.52 47.18
CA THR A 203 -13.33 61.64 47.95
C THR A 203 -13.93 62.72 47.05
N ALA A 204 -13.40 62.93 45.84
CA ALA A 204 -13.96 63.89 44.89
C ALA A 204 -15.24 63.44 44.20
N GLY A 205 -15.57 62.14 44.23
CA GLY A 205 -16.78 61.57 43.62
C GLY A 205 -17.98 61.48 44.56
N GLU A 206 -17.80 61.71 45.86
CA GLU A 206 -18.86 61.61 46.88
C GLU A 206 -19.51 62.98 47.19
N ASP A 207 -18.94 64.06 46.67
CA ASP A 207 -19.43 65.44 46.81
C ASP A 207 -20.20 65.97 45.57
N ALA A 208 -20.63 65.08 44.65
CA ALA A 208 -21.36 65.42 43.42
C ALA A 208 -22.77 64.81 43.36
#